data_AF-A0A925VCA1-F1
#
_entry.id   AF-A0A925VCA1-F1
#
_cell.length_a   1.000
_cell.length_b   1.000
_cell.length_c   1.000
_cell.angle_alpha   90.00
_cell.angle_beta   90.00
_cell.angle_gamma   90.00
#
_symmetry.space_group_name_H-M   'P 1'
#
loop_
_entity.id
_entity.type
_entity.pdbx_description
1 polymer ?
#
loop_
_entity_poly.entity_id
_entity_poly.type
_entity_poly.pdbx_seq_one_letter_code
_entity_poly.pdbx_strand_id
1 'polypeptide(L)'
;NRSLQGGVPQAVLLRVMGPLYLATMQDDGTTRIHSQVTELNSKADIPIRTVGGLLPGDTMVAENLANGEVGCAYLLPDENPGDGVAARARISLPSDLGDETVIRIYRGDVLVTGSSECELVDDAEPIETVDSLEAPLDGEGMPMKFEGIEIPGGKLVAFAEGFGLPRNRPSLRRFMGLAQLVLDPTDPGVLARYLAAEPLEYPSGGKTGADFLIVTTTGDMNVPASGGVTVARAAGVVDFLNADPRYGKPLNQVLLDTHSAEAVNRLQRYTYADPPSSPAIRGLLGLDDSLGVSIDVENFSEGQDIWEDNIPRLDPPLRISTTEDMWGNPLGTGRSGASFPYAIPQGQHGFALPGQMTDWAIDICRETYGSNDPKCDADAWVGKTYDVGWFMFHTFGRFLKNPSEVPYAIGCWEKNPCNDIGEVPPPREPDDLP
;
A
#
# COMPACT_ATOMS: atom_id res chain seq x y z
N ASN A 1 -8.08 -2.71 -0.87
CA ASN A 1 -6.88 -1.86 -0.98
C ASN A 1 -5.75 -2.58 -0.29
N ARG A 2 -4.62 -2.81 -0.98
CA ARG A 2 -3.49 -3.62 -0.47
C ARG A 2 -2.42 -2.80 0.25
N SER A 3 -2.45 -1.47 0.15
CA SER A 3 -1.55 -0.56 0.86
C SER A 3 -2.21 -0.01 2.13
N LEU A 4 -1.50 -0.03 3.26
CA LEU A 4 -1.88 0.64 4.51
C LEU A 4 -1.29 2.05 4.65
N GLN A 5 -0.43 2.49 3.73
CA GLN A 5 0.03 3.88 3.72
C GLN A 5 -1.15 4.83 3.47
N GLY A 6 -1.46 5.63 4.49
CA GLY A 6 -2.35 6.77 4.35
C GLY A 6 -1.78 7.72 3.29
N GLY A 7 -2.52 7.91 2.21
CA GLY A 7 -2.19 8.88 1.17
C GLY A 7 -2.12 8.34 -0.24
N VAL A 8 -1.75 7.07 -0.48
CA VAL A 8 -1.76 6.55 -1.87
C VAL A 8 -3.20 6.39 -2.41
N PRO A 9 -4.15 5.78 -1.66
CA PRO A 9 -5.54 5.76 -2.08
C PRO A 9 -6.13 7.16 -2.25
N GLN A 10 -5.79 8.08 -1.33
CA GLN A 10 -6.34 9.43 -1.31
C GLN A 10 -5.76 10.27 -2.45
N ALA A 11 -4.44 10.41 -2.52
CA ALA A 11 -3.76 11.30 -3.46
C ALA A 11 -3.88 10.89 -4.92
N VAL A 12 -4.01 9.58 -5.22
CA VAL A 12 -4.09 9.12 -6.62
C VAL A 12 -5.51 8.66 -6.96
N LEU A 13 -6.08 7.72 -6.21
CA LEU A 13 -7.33 7.09 -6.61
C LEU A 13 -8.54 8.00 -6.41
N LEU A 14 -8.61 8.71 -5.29
CA LEU A 14 -9.76 9.57 -4.99
C LEU A 14 -9.77 10.86 -5.81
N ARG A 15 -8.62 11.36 -6.26
CA ARG A 15 -8.53 12.50 -7.21
C ARG A 15 -9.06 12.13 -8.60
N VAL A 16 -8.80 10.90 -9.07
CA VAL A 16 -9.30 10.44 -10.38
C VAL A 16 -10.83 10.34 -10.42
N MET A 17 -11.45 10.21 -9.25
CA MET A 17 -12.83 9.80 -9.05
C MET A 17 -13.84 10.96 -8.97
N GLY A 18 -13.40 12.21 -9.19
CA GLY A 18 -14.22 13.41 -9.12
C GLY A 18 -14.81 13.69 -7.72
N PRO A 19 -15.44 14.86 -7.53
CA PRO A 19 -16.08 15.23 -6.28
C PRO A 19 -17.32 14.36 -5.99
N LEU A 20 -17.60 14.20 -4.70
CA LEU A 20 -18.86 13.63 -4.23
C LEU A 20 -19.75 14.73 -3.69
N TYR A 21 -21.01 14.75 -4.12
CA TYR A 21 -22.04 15.57 -3.48
C TYR A 21 -22.81 14.72 -2.47
N LEU A 22 -22.86 15.19 -1.23
CA LEU A 22 -23.41 14.47 -0.10
C LEU A 22 -24.49 15.31 0.57
N ALA A 23 -25.57 14.65 0.97
CA ALA A 23 -26.58 15.21 1.85
C ALA A 23 -26.61 14.40 3.15
N THR A 24 -26.48 15.06 4.30
CA THR A 24 -26.60 14.44 5.62
C THR A 24 -27.72 15.15 6.37
N MET A 25 -28.83 14.45 6.56
CA MET A 25 -29.98 14.95 7.32
C MET A 25 -29.81 14.60 8.79
N GLN A 26 -29.87 15.60 9.65
CA GLN A 26 -29.83 15.47 11.10
C GLN A 26 -31.22 15.15 11.65
N ASP A 27 -31.28 14.66 12.88
CA ASP A 27 -32.54 14.35 13.59
C ASP A 27 -33.45 15.58 13.80
N ASP A 28 -32.88 16.79 13.76
CA ASP A 28 -33.64 18.05 13.85
C ASP A 28 -34.33 18.45 12.53
N GLY A 29 -34.18 17.64 11.47
CA GLY A 29 -34.77 17.86 10.15
C GLY A 29 -33.99 18.83 9.26
N THR A 30 -32.81 19.30 9.70
CA THR A 30 -31.89 20.05 8.85
C THR A 30 -31.02 19.10 8.03
N THR A 31 -30.76 19.45 6.78
CA THR A 31 -29.92 18.67 5.87
C THR A 31 -28.73 19.49 5.41
N ARG A 32 -27.53 19.02 5.75
CA ARG A 32 -26.28 19.62 5.28
C ARG A 32 -25.89 19.02 3.94
N ILE A 33 -25.87 19.87 2.92
CA ILE A 33 -25.32 19.55 1.59
C ILE A 33 -23.86 19.99 1.57
N HIS A 34 -22.97 19.09 1.18
CA HIS A 34 -21.53 19.34 1.12
C HIS A 34 -20.89 18.55 -0.02
N SER A 35 -19.77 19.07 -0.51
CA SER A 35 -18.89 18.35 -1.44
C SER A 35 -17.76 17.69 -0.66
N GLN A 36 -17.55 16.40 -0.86
CA GLN A 36 -16.36 15.70 -0.36
C GLN A 36 -15.33 15.57 -1.47
N VAL A 37 -14.18 16.17 -1.24
CA VAL A 37 -13.02 16.19 -2.14
C VAL A 37 -11.79 15.62 -1.44
N THR A 38 -10.71 15.43 -2.20
CA THR A 38 -9.44 14.93 -1.66
C THR A 38 -8.44 16.07 -1.61
N GLU A 39 -7.96 16.41 -0.42
CA GLU A 39 -6.88 17.37 -0.22
C GLU A 39 -5.61 16.60 0.10
N LEU A 40 -4.62 16.62 -0.80
CA LEU A 40 -3.40 15.82 -0.69
C LEU A 40 -3.70 14.34 -0.34
N ASN A 41 -3.47 13.93 0.91
CA ASN A 41 -3.67 12.59 1.44
C ASN A 41 -4.90 12.46 2.38
N SER A 42 -5.71 13.49 2.53
CA SER A 42 -6.89 13.54 3.41
C SER A 42 -8.17 13.82 2.63
N LYS A 43 -9.32 13.69 3.30
CA LYS A 43 -10.61 14.12 2.75
C LYS A 43 -10.91 15.50 3.30
N ALA A 44 -11.44 16.38 2.45
CA ALA A 44 -11.98 17.65 2.85
C ALA A 44 -13.48 17.69 2.52
N ASP A 45 -14.29 18.14 3.47
CA ASP A 45 -15.74 18.33 3.31
C ASP A 45 -16.03 19.82 3.19
N ILE A 46 -16.30 20.29 1.97
CA ILE A 46 -16.63 21.67 1.65
C ILE A 46 -18.13 21.86 1.86
N PRO A 47 -18.58 22.64 2.87
CA PRO A 47 -20.00 22.93 3.05
C PRO A 47 -20.54 23.69 1.83
N ILE A 48 -21.70 23.27 1.31
CA ILE A 48 -22.37 23.98 0.22
C ILE A 48 -23.52 24.81 0.77
N ARG A 49 -24.46 24.13 1.45
CA ARG A 49 -25.68 24.75 1.97
C ARG A 49 -26.33 23.87 3.03
N THR A 50 -27.10 24.49 3.92
CA THR A 50 -28.01 23.78 4.82
C THR A 50 -29.44 24.06 4.40
N VAL A 51 -30.24 23.02 4.24
CA VAL A 51 -31.64 23.10 3.80
C VAL A 51 -32.55 22.41 4.82
N GLY A 52 -33.78 22.87 4.95
CA GLY A 52 -34.77 22.27 5.87
C GLY A 52 -35.94 21.65 5.13
N GLY A 53 -36.70 20.78 5.81
CA GLY A 53 -37.97 20.25 5.30
C GLY A 53 -37.86 19.11 4.28
N LEU A 54 -36.67 18.54 4.14
CA LEU A 54 -36.43 17.28 3.42
C LEU A 54 -36.87 16.09 4.26
N LEU A 55 -37.25 15.00 3.60
CA LEU A 55 -37.67 13.76 4.22
C LEU A 55 -36.86 12.56 3.70
N PRO A 56 -36.73 11.49 4.51
CA PRO A 56 -36.19 10.24 3.99
C PRO A 56 -37.05 9.74 2.82
N GLY A 57 -36.39 9.34 1.73
CA GLY A 57 -37.00 8.94 0.46
C GLY A 57 -37.03 10.05 -0.60
N ASP A 58 -36.69 11.29 -0.26
CA ASP A 58 -36.55 12.37 -1.26
C ASP A 58 -35.40 12.08 -2.24
N THR A 59 -35.56 12.54 -3.48
CA THR A 59 -34.57 12.31 -4.55
C THR A 59 -33.67 13.52 -4.70
N MET A 60 -32.36 13.31 -4.66
CA MET A 60 -31.34 14.32 -4.94
C MET A 60 -30.74 14.03 -6.32
N VAL A 61 -30.63 15.05 -7.16
CA VAL A 61 -30.04 15.00 -8.51
C VAL A 61 -28.97 16.09 -8.60
N ALA A 62 -27.77 15.75 -9.03
CA ALA A 62 -26.71 16.69 -9.36
C ALA A 62 -26.41 16.63 -10.85
N GLU A 63 -26.26 17.79 -11.47
CA GLU A 63 -25.96 17.94 -12.90
C GLU A 63 -24.69 18.79 -13.06
N ASN A 64 -23.81 18.35 -13.94
CA ASN A 64 -22.67 19.14 -14.39
C ASN A 64 -23.09 19.90 -15.66
N LEU A 65 -23.16 21.22 -15.56
CA LEU A 65 -23.64 22.09 -16.64
C LEU A 65 -22.61 22.26 -17.77
N ALA A 66 -21.34 21.92 -17.52
CA ALA A 66 -20.28 22.02 -18.51
C ALA A 66 -20.31 20.83 -19.50
N ASN A 67 -20.71 19.64 -19.06
CA ASN A 67 -20.67 18.42 -19.86
C ASN A 67 -22.02 17.66 -19.95
N GLY A 68 -23.05 18.09 -19.20
CA GLY A 68 -24.39 17.48 -19.19
C GLY A 68 -24.49 16.17 -18.40
N GLU A 69 -23.43 15.76 -17.68
CA GLU A 69 -23.45 14.55 -16.87
C GLU A 69 -24.36 14.72 -15.66
N VAL A 70 -25.09 13.66 -15.33
CA VAL A 70 -26.08 13.64 -14.23
C VAL A 70 -25.80 12.50 -13.28
N GLY A 71 -25.90 12.79 -11.98
CA GLY A 71 -25.89 11.79 -10.92
C GLY A 71 -27.09 11.97 -10.01
N CYS A 72 -27.60 10.88 -9.45
CA CYS A 72 -28.76 10.89 -8.58
C CYS A 72 -28.61 9.91 -7.41
N ALA A 73 -29.32 10.19 -6.32
CA ALA A 73 -29.42 9.32 -5.17
C ALA A 73 -30.70 9.63 -4.38
N TYR A 74 -31.21 8.64 -3.66
CA TYR A 74 -32.24 8.85 -2.65
C TYR A 74 -31.61 9.24 -1.32
N LEU A 75 -32.32 10.05 -0.55
CA LEU A 75 -32.03 10.34 0.84
C LEU A 75 -32.51 9.16 1.70
N LEU A 76 -31.63 8.18 1.92
CA LEU A 76 -32.00 6.93 2.58
C LEU A 76 -31.80 7.03 4.10
N PRO A 77 -32.69 6.44 4.93
CA PRO A 77 -32.52 6.41 6.38
C PRO A 77 -31.14 5.90 6.80
N ASP A 78 -30.55 6.51 7.83
CA ASP A 78 -29.28 6.01 8.36
C ASP A 78 -29.51 4.69 9.12
N GLU A 79 -28.57 3.74 8.94
CA GLU A 79 -28.65 2.42 9.57
C GLU A 79 -28.02 2.39 10.97
N ASN A 80 -27.37 3.47 11.42
CA ASN A 80 -26.67 3.53 12.71
C ASN A 80 -27.48 4.34 13.73
N PRO A 81 -28.30 3.68 14.58
CA PRO A 81 -29.04 4.39 15.60
C PRO A 81 -28.09 5.09 16.58
N GLY A 82 -28.25 6.42 16.73
CA GLY A 82 -27.61 7.22 17.78
C GLY A 82 -26.45 8.13 17.35
N ASP A 83 -26.17 8.27 16.05
CA ASP A 83 -25.18 9.23 15.53
C ASP A 83 -25.76 10.64 15.27
N GLY A 84 -27.06 10.84 15.52
CA GLY A 84 -27.77 12.10 15.29
C GLY A 84 -28.19 12.33 13.84
N VAL A 85 -28.00 11.33 12.95
CA VAL A 85 -28.29 11.41 11.52
C VAL A 85 -29.52 10.59 11.17
N ALA A 86 -30.53 11.26 10.61
CA ALA A 86 -31.77 10.62 10.19
C ALA A 86 -31.64 9.95 8.82
N ALA A 87 -30.88 10.53 7.87
CA ALA A 87 -30.71 9.99 6.53
C ALA A 87 -29.47 10.53 5.81
N ARG A 88 -29.02 9.81 4.77
CA ARG A 88 -27.88 10.17 3.93
C ARG A 88 -28.15 9.95 2.44
N ALA A 89 -27.61 10.84 1.60
CA ALA A 89 -27.52 10.64 0.16
C ALA A 89 -26.08 10.86 -0.32
N ARG A 90 -25.67 10.15 -1.37
CA ARG A 90 -24.34 10.28 -1.99
C ARG A 90 -24.44 10.21 -3.51
N ILE A 91 -24.02 11.26 -4.18
CA ILE A 91 -23.95 11.36 -5.63
C ILE A 91 -22.50 11.47 -6.07
N SER A 92 -22.09 10.61 -7.00
CA SER A 92 -20.85 10.80 -7.76
C SER A 92 -21.20 11.49 -9.06
N LEU A 93 -20.61 12.66 -9.30
CA LEU A 93 -20.84 13.44 -10.50
C LEU A 93 -19.53 13.55 -11.30
N PRO A 94 -19.48 13.02 -12.54
CA PRO A 94 -18.39 13.29 -13.46
C PRO A 94 -18.19 14.80 -13.65
N SER A 95 -17.13 15.34 -13.05
CA SER A 95 -16.83 16.77 -13.08
C SER A 95 -15.34 16.99 -12.88
N ASP A 96 -14.87 18.11 -13.43
CA ASP A 96 -13.49 18.58 -13.30
C ASP A 96 -13.45 19.96 -12.65
N LEU A 97 -12.26 20.38 -12.20
CA LEU A 97 -12.08 21.62 -11.46
C LEU A 97 -12.67 22.83 -12.21
N GLY A 98 -13.63 23.51 -11.58
CA GLY A 98 -14.28 24.71 -12.11
C GLY A 98 -15.53 24.47 -12.95
N ASP A 99 -15.91 23.22 -13.22
CA ASP A 99 -17.17 22.91 -13.88
C ASP A 99 -18.36 23.45 -13.06
N GLU A 100 -19.27 24.20 -13.70
CA GLU A 100 -20.49 24.67 -13.05
C GLU A 100 -21.43 23.49 -12.77
N THR A 101 -21.95 23.39 -11.55
CA THR A 101 -22.85 22.30 -11.16
C THR A 101 -24.09 22.81 -10.45
N VAL A 102 -25.16 22.03 -10.52
CA VAL A 102 -26.43 22.33 -9.85
C VAL A 102 -26.96 21.09 -9.19
N ILE A 103 -27.50 21.26 -7.98
CA ILE A 103 -28.14 20.20 -7.20
C ILE A 103 -29.62 20.52 -7.08
N ARG A 104 -30.48 19.59 -7.49
CA ARG A 104 -31.93 19.69 -7.39
C ARG A 104 -32.46 18.59 -6.48
N ILE A 105 -33.42 18.94 -5.64
CA ILE A 105 -34.03 18.00 -4.69
C ILE A 105 -35.51 17.93 -5.01
N TYR A 106 -36.05 16.71 -5.03
CA TYR A 106 -37.42 16.41 -5.38
C TYR A 106 -38.09 15.61 -4.26
N ARG A 107 -39.40 15.81 -4.11
CA ARG A 107 -40.20 15.11 -3.10
C ARG A 107 -40.42 13.65 -3.51
N GLY A 108 -40.00 12.72 -2.66
CA GLY A 108 -40.20 11.28 -2.86
C GLY A 108 -39.40 10.66 -4.01
N ASP A 109 -39.81 9.45 -4.41
CA ASP A 109 -39.21 8.69 -5.51
C ASP A 109 -39.74 9.18 -6.85
N VAL A 110 -38.93 9.98 -7.54
CA VAL A 110 -39.26 10.57 -8.83
C VAL A 110 -38.36 10.06 -9.96
N LEU A 111 -37.54 9.03 -9.72
CA LEU A 111 -36.71 8.44 -10.76
C LEU A 111 -37.51 7.39 -11.53
N VAL A 112 -37.38 7.39 -12.86
CA VAL A 112 -37.98 6.36 -13.70
C VAL A 112 -37.38 5.00 -13.35
N THR A 113 -38.22 4.06 -12.93
CA THR A 113 -37.77 2.73 -12.51
C THR A 113 -37.02 2.03 -13.65
N GLY A 114 -35.76 1.63 -13.37
CA GLY A 114 -34.91 0.93 -14.33
C GLY A 114 -34.07 1.81 -15.24
N SER A 115 -34.18 3.15 -15.14
CA SER A 115 -33.31 4.07 -15.86
C SER A 115 -31.88 4.04 -15.29
N SER A 116 -30.88 4.02 -16.18
CA SER A 116 -29.46 4.15 -15.81
C SER A 116 -28.94 5.58 -15.83
N GLU A 117 -29.77 6.53 -16.27
CA GLU A 117 -29.40 7.92 -16.56
C GLU A 117 -30.13 8.94 -15.67
N CYS A 118 -30.62 8.50 -14.51
CA CYS A 118 -31.27 9.39 -13.54
C CYS A 118 -32.47 10.17 -14.12
N GLU A 119 -33.17 9.56 -15.09
CA GLU A 119 -34.36 10.17 -15.70
C GLU A 119 -35.45 10.37 -14.64
N LEU A 120 -36.09 11.54 -14.68
CA LEU A 120 -37.18 11.90 -13.79
C LEU A 120 -38.53 11.51 -14.42
N VAL A 121 -39.52 11.20 -13.58
CA VAL A 121 -40.91 11.08 -14.02
C VAL A 121 -41.42 12.42 -14.56
N ASP A 122 -42.35 12.36 -15.51
CA ASP A 122 -42.97 13.55 -16.08
C ASP A 122 -43.58 14.44 -14.97
N ASP A 123 -43.49 15.76 -15.14
CA ASP A 123 -44.00 16.79 -14.23
C ASP A 123 -43.34 16.85 -12.82
N ALA A 124 -42.19 16.21 -12.62
CA ALA A 124 -41.43 16.35 -11.37
C ALA A 124 -40.85 17.78 -11.21
N GLU A 125 -41.36 18.54 -10.24
CA GLU A 125 -40.82 19.86 -9.87
C GLU A 125 -39.87 19.77 -8.68
N PRO A 126 -38.70 20.43 -8.73
CA PRO A 126 -37.76 20.44 -7.61
C PRO A 126 -38.33 21.26 -6.45
N ILE A 127 -38.29 20.69 -5.24
CA ILE A 127 -38.64 21.40 -4.00
C ILE A 127 -37.52 22.34 -3.53
N GLU A 128 -36.28 22.09 -3.96
CA GLU A 128 -35.13 22.94 -3.70
C GLU A 128 -34.15 22.86 -4.87
N THR A 129 -33.53 23.99 -5.20
CA THR A 129 -32.44 24.07 -6.18
C THR A 129 -31.26 24.80 -5.54
N VAL A 130 -30.08 24.18 -5.62
CA VAL A 130 -28.82 24.69 -5.10
C VAL A 130 -27.86 24.85 -6.27
N ASP A 131 -27.73 26.09 -6.73
CA ASP A 131 -26.90 26.51 -7.87
C ASP A 131 -25.79 27.48 -7.44
N SER A 132 -25.71 27.76 -6.14
CA SER A 132 -24.85 28.76 -5.55
C SER A 132 -24.27 28.27 -4.22
N LEU A 133 -23.08 28.77 -3.95
CA LEU A 133 -22.29 28.51 -2.75
C LEU A 133 -22.23 29.78 -1.92
N GLU A 134 -22.60 29.69 -0.64
CA GLU A 134 -22.26 30.72 0.34
C GLU A 134 -20.78 30.57 0.72
N ALA A 135 -20.03 31.67 0.78
CA ALA A 135 -18.60 31.63 1.09
C ALA A 135 -18.37 30.85 2.41
N PRO A 136 -17.78 29.64 2.36
CA PRO A 136 -17.72 28.79 3.54
C PRO A 136 -16.72 29.37 4.54
N LEU A 137 -17.07 29.27 5.82
CA LEU A 137 -16.18 29.60 6.94
C LEU A 137 -15.67 28.31 7.58
N ASP A 138 -14.44 28.33 8.07
CA ASP A 138 -13.86 27.26 8.88
C ASP A 138 -14.39 27.28 10.33
N GLY A 139 -13.90 26.35 11.15
CA GLY A 139 -14.31 26.24 12.56
C GLY A 139 -13.94 27.45 13.43
N GLU A 140 -13.09 28.34 12.94
CA GLU A 140 -12.65 29.57 13.60
C GLU A 140 -13.38 30.81 13.05
N GLY A 141 -14.29 30.63 12.09
CA GLY A 141 -15.06 31.70 11.46
C GLY A 141 -14.29 32.46 10.38
N MET A 142 -13.15 31.94 9.92
CA MET A 142 -12.34 32.52 8.85
C MET A 142 -12.74 31.94 7.49
N PRO A 143 -12.49 32.63 6.37
CA PRO A 143 -12.74 32.09 5.04
C PRO A 143 -12.03 30.73 4.86
N MET A 144 -12.82 29.70 4.52
CA MET A 144 -12.29 28.37 4.31
C MET A 144 -11.34 28.36 3.12
N LYS A 145 -10.22 27.66 3.27
CA LYS A 145 -9.24 27.45 2.21
C LYS A 145 -9.23 25.98 1.78
N PHE A 146 -9.07 25.77 0.48
CA PHE A 146 -8.81 24.46 -0.11
C PHE A 146 -7.54 24.56 -0.97
N GLU A 147 -6.55 23.69 -0.70
CA GLU A 147 -5.22 23.76 -1.31
C GLU A 147 -4.55 25.13 -1.19
N GLY A 148 -4.81 25.84 -0.09
CA GLY A 148 -4.27 27.17 0.19
C GLY A 148 -5.00 28.32 -0.48
N ILE A 149 -6.04 28.06 -1.28
CA ILE A 149 -6.85 29.08 -1.97
C ILE A 149 -8.17 29.26 -1.22
N GLU A 150 -8.56 30.51 -0.96
CA GLU A 150 -9.85 30.83 -0.34
C GLU A 150 -11.00 30.45 -1.28
N ILE A 151 -12.02 29.77 -0.74
CA ILE A 151 -13.21 29.40 -1.50
C ILE A 151 -14.16 30.61 -1.52
N PRO A 152 -14.37 31.27 -2.67
CA PRO A 152 -15.30 32.38 -2.74
C PRO A 152 -16.75 31.86 -2.74
N GLY A 153 -17.67 32.66 -2.20
CA GLY A 153 -19.09 32.47 -2.49
C GLY A 153 -19.40 32.82 -3.95
N GLY A 154 -20.48 32.27 -4.50
CA GLY A 154 -20.83 32.49 -5.90
C GLY A 154 -21.62 31.33 -6.51
N LYS A 155 -21.36 31.03 -7.78
CA LYS A 155 -21.92 29.85 -8.44
C LYS A 155 -21.35 28.57 -7.80
N LEU A 156 -22.17 27.53 -7.75
CA LEU A 156 -21.70 26.20 -7.36
C LEU A 156 -20.84 25.62 -8.48
N VAL A 157 -19.61 25.26 -8.15
CA VAL A 157 -18.64 24.65 -9.06
C VAL A 157 -18.02 23.40 -8.44
N ALA A 158 -17.44 22.54 -9.26
CA ALA A 158 -16.59 21.45 -8.78
C ALA A 158 -15.25 22.00 -8.25
N PHE A 159 -14.92 21.68 -6.98
CA PHE A 159 -13.74 22.21 -6.28
C PHE A 159 -12.46 21.39 -6.47
N ALA A 160 -12.56 20.21 -7.08
CA ALA A 160 -11.43 19.31 -7.25
C ALA A 160 -11.45 18.70 -8.64
N GLU A 161 -10.25 18.37 -9.11
CA GLU A 161 -10.04 17.66 -10.35
C GLU A 161 -10.77 16.30 -10.33
N GLY A 162 -11.23 15.89 -11.50
CA GLY A 162 -11.80 14.58 -11.74
C GLY A 162 -11.75 14.30 -13.22
N PHE A 163 -11.22 13.16 -13.64
CA PHE A 163 -11.09 12.81 -15.06
C PHE A 163 -12.43 12.51 -15.75
N GLY A 164 -13.54 13.10 -15.28
CA GLY A 164 -14.88 12.89 -15.83
C GLY A 164 -15.37 11.45 -15.68
N LEU A 165 -14.86 10.68 -14.71
CA LEU A 165 -15.25 9.29 -14.52
C LEU A 165 -16.03 9.09 -13.20
N PRO A 166 -17.24 8.52 -13.26
CA PRO A 166 -18.04 8.29 -12.06
C PRO A 166 -17.46 7.17 -11.19
N ARG A 167 -17.56 7.36 -9.86
CA ARG A 167 -17.13 6.36 -8.86
C ARG A 167 -17.88 5.04 -9.05
N ASN A 168 -17.17 3.94 -8.77
CA ASN A 168 -17.69 2.57 -8.78
C ASN A 168 -18.27 2.07 -10.12
N ARG A 169 -18.05 2.75 -11.25
CA ARG A 169 -18.47 2.21 -12.56
C ARG A 169 -17.42 1.28 -13.17
N PRO A 170 -17.83 0.27 -13.96
CA PRO A 170 -16.92 -0.59 -14.71
C PRO A 170 -15.98 0.18 -15.66
N SER A 171 -16.39 1.35 -16.18
CA SER A 171 -15.55 2.21 -17.01
C SER A 171 -14.32 2.72 -16.27
N LEU A 172 -14.48 3.24 -15.05
CA LEU A 172 -13.36 3.68 -14.21
C LEU A 172 -12.40 2.54 -13.89
N ARG A 173 -12.92 1.36 -13.53
CA ARG A 173 -12.08 0.16 -13.27
C ARG A 173 -11.25 -0.24 -14.50
N ARG A 174 -11.82 -0.13 -15.71
CA ARG A 174 -11.13 -0.39 -16.97
C ARG A 174 -10.09 0.69 -17.29
N PHE A 175 -10.43 1.96 -17.09
CA PHE A 175 -9.52 3.08 -17.30
C PHE A 175 -8.30 2.98 -16.39
N MET A 176 -8.49 2.70 -15.09
CA MET A 176 -7.36 2.52 -14.16
C MET A 176 -6.43 1.38 -14.58
N GLY A 177 -6.97 0.27 -15.09
CA GLY A 177 -6.15 -0.83 -15.61
C GLY A 177 -5.39 -0.47 -16.89
N LEU A 178 -5.96 0.37 -17.77
CA LEU A 178 -5.30 0.83 -19.00
C LEU A 178 -4.24 1.90 -18.72
N ALA A 179 -4.53 2.85 -17.82
CA ALA A 179 -3.61 3.92 -17.43
C ALA A 179 -2.34 3.35 -16.79
N GLN A 180 -2.46 2.29 -15.98
CA GLN A 180 -1.30 1.56 -15.43
C GLN A 180 -0.41 0.93 -16.51
N LEU A 181 -0.98 0.50 -17.65
CA LEU A 181 -0.22 -0.07 -18.76
C LEU A 181 0.53 1.01 -19.58
N VAL A 182 -0.04 2.20 -19.69
CA VAL A 182 0.45 3.27 -20.58
C VAL A 182 1.43 4.22 -19.89
N LEU A 183 1.25 4.48 -18.59
CA LEU A 183 1.96 5.54 -17.88
C LEU A 183 3.28 5.11 -17.23
N ASP A 184 3.62 3.83 -17.23
CA ASP A 184 4.75 3.38 -16.42
C ASP A 184 5.88 2.79 -17.28
N PRO A 185 6.59 3.61 -18.09
CA PRO A 185 7.89 3.23 -18.64
C PRO A 185 8.92 2.98 -17.52
N THR A 186 8.59 3.36 -16.28
CA THR A 186 9.33 3.06 -15.06
C THR A 186 8.75 1.88 -14.28
N ASP A 187 7.78 1.13 -14.83
CA ASP A 187 7.20 -0.03 -14.14
C ASP A 187 8.36 -0.97 -13.82
N PRO A 188 8.51 -1.38 -12.55
CA PRO A 188 9.63 -2.22 -12.16
C PRO A 188 9.74 -3.51 -12.96
N GLY A 189 8.63 -4.08 -13.46
CA GLY A 189 8.63 -5.22 -14.37
C GLY A 189 9.09 -4.89 -15.79
N VAL A 190 8.75 -3.70 -16.31
CA VAL A 190 9.26 -3.19 -17.59
C VAL A 190 10.76 -2.90 -17.51
N LEU A 191 11.23 -2.32 -16.40
CA LEU A 191 12.65 -2.05 -16.17
C LEU A 191 13.45 -3.31 -15.82
N ALA A 192 12.81 -4.31 -15.20
CA ALA A 192 13.47 -5.55 -14.77
C ALA A 192 14.15 -6.30 -15.91
N ARG A 193 13.64 -6.20 -17.15
CA ARG A 193 14.32 -6.80 -18.32
C ARG A 193 15.72 -6.25 -18.52
N TYR A 194 15.97 -4.98 -18.19
CA TYR A 194 17.29 -4.36 -18.33
C TYR A 194 18.27 -4.76 -17.21
N LEU A 195 17.77 -5.36 -16.13
CA LEU A 195 18.62 -5.94 -15.10
C LEU A 195 19.35 -7.19 -15.62
N ALA A 196 18.70 -7.95 -16.50
CA ALA A 196 19.15 -9.28 -16.93
C ALA A 196 19.13 -9.49 -18.45
N ALA A 197 17.93 -9.56 -19.03
CA ALA A 197 17.70 -10.05 -20.40
C ALA A 197 18.09 -9.05 -21.50
N GLU A 198 18.04 -7.74 -21.23
CA GLU A 198 18.32 -6.67 -22.19
C GLU A 198 19.33 -5.66 -21.61
N PRO A 199 20.65 -5.96 -21.58
CA PRO A 199 21.68 -5.05 -21.06
C PRO A 199 21.63 -3.63 -21.64
N LEU A 200 21.91 -2.62 -20.81
CA LEU A 200 22.00 -1.23 -21.27
C LEU A 200 23.29 -1.01 -22.07
N GLU A 201 23.15 -0.31 -23.21
CA GLU A 201 24.27 0.24 -23.98
C GLU A 201 24.63 1.63 -23.45
N TYR A 202 25.85 1.80 -22.96
CA TYR A 202 26.36 3.08 -22.49
C TYR A 202 27.06 3.84 -23.63
N PRO A 203 27.07 5.19 -23.62
CA PRO A 203 27.74 6.00 -24.66
C PRO A 203 29.23 5.67 -24.85
N SER A 204 29.88 5.11 -23.84
CA SER A 204 31.26 4.60 -23.89
C SER A 204 31.42 3.33 -24.75
N GLY A 205 30.33 2.76 -25.27
CA GLY A 205 30.30 1.51 -26.02
C GLY A 205 30.22 0.25 -25.14
N GLY A 206 30.22 0.42 -23.81
CA GLY A 206 30.02 -0.68 -22.88
C GLY A 206 28.58 -1.18 -22.90
N LYS A 207 28.40 -2.51 -22.88
CA LYS A 207 27.12 -3.17 -22.61
C LYS A 207 27.23 -3.86 -21.26
N THR A 208 26.38 -3.51 -20.30
CA THR A 208 26.33 -4.25 -19.04
C THR A 208 24.89 -4.43 -18.58
N GLY A 209 24.58 -5.67 -18.18
CA GLY A 209 23.47 -5.92 -17.27
C GLY A 209 23.85 -5.41 -15.88
N ALA A 210 22.94 -5.51 -14.92
CA ALA A 210 23.24 -5.19 -13.54
C ALA A 210 23.33 -6.48 -12.74
N ASP A 211 24.34 -6.60 -11.87
CA ASP A 211 24.19 -7.49 -10.73
C ASP A 211 23.10 -6.89 -9.84
N PHE A 212 22.06 -7.65 -9.53
CA PHE A 212 20.93 -7.15 -8.75
C PHE A 212 20.55 -8.07 -7.58
N LEU A 213 20.05 -7.45 -6.53
CA LEU A 213 19.45 -8.14 -5.39
C LEU A 213 18.07 -7.53 -5.12
N ILE A 214 17.02 -8.29 -5.40
CA ILE A 214 15.64 -7.86 -5.14
C ILE A 214 15.29 -8.27 -3.71
N VAL A 215 15.01 -7.30 -2.84
CA VAL A 215 14.66 -7.57 -1.44
C VAL A 215 13.23 -7.13 -1.19
N THR A 216 12.45 -8.00 -0.59
CA THR A 216 11.04 -7.72 -0.31
C THR A 216 10.65 -8.34 1.02
N THR A 217 10.37 -7.53 2.04
CA THR A 217 9.99 -8.07 3.34
C THR A 217 8.68 -8.82 3.28
N THR A 218 8.66 -10.00 3.90
CA THR A 218 7.47 -10.82 3.97
C THR A 218 6.40 -10.12 4.82
N GLY A 219 5.17 -10.09 4.31
CA GLY A 219 4.01 -9.47 4.97
C GLY A 219 4.01 -7.94 4.97
N ASP A 220 4.86 -7.30 4.16
CA ASP A 220 4.83 -5.86 3.96
C ASP A 220 3.50 -5.42 3.32
N MET A 221 2.69 -4.73 4.11
CA MET A 221 1.39 -4.21 3.68
C MET A 221 1.47 -2.84 3.01
N ASN A 222 2.65 -2.25 2.85
CA ASN A 222 2.85 -1.02 2.07
C ASN A 222 3.41 -1.34 0.69
N VAL A 223 4.36 -2.26 0.62
CA VAL A 223 4.94 -2.81 -0.61
C VAL A 223 4.68 -4.32 -0.63
N PRO A 224 3.53 -4.76 -1.20
CA PRO A 224 3.12 -6.16 -1.13
C PRO A 224 4.18 -7.12 -1.65
N ALA A 225 4.37 -8.26 -0.97
CA ALA A 225 5.30 -9.31 -1.40
C ALA A 225 5.11 -9.72 -2.87
N SER A 226 3.86 -9.79 -3.35
CA SER A 226 3.53 -10.01 -4.76
C SER A 226 4.21 -9.05 -5.75
N GLY A 227 4.47 -7.80 -5.34
CA GLY A 227 5.21 -6.81 -6.15
C GLY A 227 6.65 -7.25 -6.34
N GLY A 228 7.37 -7.53 -5.25
CA GLY A 228 8.73 -8.08 -5.29
C GLY A 228 8.84 -9.37 -6.09
N VAL A 229 7.92 -10.31 -5.88
CA VAL A 229 7.86 -11.57 -6.66
C VAL A 229 7.61 -11.29 -8.15
N THR A 230 6.86 -10.24 -8.50
CA THR A 230 6.64 -9.87 -9.91
C THR A 230 7.89 -9.29 -10.54
N VAL A 231 8.58 -8.38 -9.86
CA VAL A 231 9.87 -7.84 -10.34
C VAL A 231 10.91 -8.95 -10.48
N ALA A 232 10.99 -9.85 -9.50
CA ALA A 232 11.93 -10.97 -9.53
C ALA A 232 11.63 -11.99 -10.64
N ARG A 233 10.35 -12.21 -10.97
CA ARG A 233 9.95 -13.00 -12.15
C ARG A 233 10.33 -12.30 -13.45
N ALA A 234 10.08 -11.00 -13.57
CA ALA A 234 10.41 -10.23 -14.76
C ALA A 234 11.93 -10.10 -14.98
N ALA A 235 12.71 -10.04 -13.89
CA ALA A 235 14.16 -10.06 -13.92
C ALA A 235 14.73 -11.48 -14.19
N GLY A 236 13.87 -12.49 -14.20
CA GLY A 236 14.22 -13.88 -14.49
C GLY A 236 14.86 -14.68 -13.35
N VAL A 237 14.99 -14.10 -12.15
CA VAL A 237 15.58 -14.80 -10.99
C VAL A 237 14.59 -15.73 -10.29
N VAL A 238 13.29 -15.41 -10.33
CA VAL A 238 12.22 -16.34 -9.90
C VAL A 238 11.73 -17.11 -11.12
N ASP A 239 12.23 -18.33 -11.28
CA ASP A 239 11.81 -19.22 -12.36
C ASP A 239 10.38 -19.75 -12.13
N PHE A 240 9.57 -19.67 -13.18
CA PHE A 240 8.19 -20.18 -13.23
C PHE A 240 7.97 -21.25 -14.32
N LEU A 241 9.00 -21.55 -15.11
CA LEU A 241 8.98 -22.52 -16.20
C LEU A 241 9.65 -23.84 -15.78
N ASN A 242 10.81 -23.77 -15.14
CA ASN A 242 11.61 -24.95 -14.82
C ASN A 242 11.50 -25.32 -13.35
N ALA A 243 11.52 -26.63 -13.07
CA ALA A 243 11.51 -27.12 -11.71
C ALA A 243 12.85 -26.87 -11.03
N ASP A 244 12.82 -26.29 -9.83
CA ASP A 244 13.99 -26.26 -8.96
C ASP A 244 14.23 -27.68 -8.40
N PRO A 245 15.44 -28.24 -8.52
CA PRO A 245 15.74 -29.60 -8.07
C PRO A 245 15.45 -29.85 -6.59
N ARG A 246 15.50 -28.81 -5.75
CA ARG A 246 15.25 -28.90 -4.30
C ARG A 246 13.80 -29.20 -3.98
N TYR A 247 12.87 -28.74 -4.83
CA TYR A 247 11.43 -28.82 -4.58
C TYR A 247 10.69 -29.68 -5.60
N GLY A 248 11.31 -30.03 -6.73
CA GLY A 248 10.65 -30.73 -7.84
C GLY A 248 9.58 -29.90 -8.55
N LYS A 249 9.57 -28.58 -8.34
CA LYS A 249 8.62 -27.61 -8.92
C LYS A 249 9.28 -26.24 -9.07
N PRO A 250 8.74 -25.34 -9.92
CA PRO A 250 9.32 -24.01 -10.09
C PRO A 250 9.32 -23.19 -8.81
N LEU A 251 10.30 -22.30 -8.64
CA LEU A 251 10.41 -21.41 -7.49
C LEU A 251 9.17 -20.53 -7.32
N ASN A 252 8.58 -20.08 -8.43
CA ASN A 252 7.30 -19.38 -8.40
C ASN A 252 6.19 -20.25 -7.77
N GLN A 253 6.14 -21.55 -8.07
CA GLN A 253 5.13 -22.43 -7.48
C GLN A 253 5.39 -22.61 -5.98
N VAL A 254 6.65 -22.68 -5.54
CA VAL A 254 6.98 -22.70 -4.11
C VAL A 254 6.42 -21.46 -3.41
N LEU A 255 6.68 -20.26 -3.94
CA LEU A 255 6.18 -18.99 -3.37
C LEU A 255 4.64 -18.87 -3.35
N LEU A 256 3.96 -19.54 -4.28
CA LEU A 256 2.49 -19.63 -4.30
C LEU A 256 1.96 -20.64 -3.27
N ASP A 257 2.57 -21.83 -3.21
CA ASP A 257 2.19 -22.92 -2.30
C ASP A 257 2.46 -22.56 -0.83
N THR A 258 3.50 -21.76 -0.57
CA THR A 258 3.80 -21.22 0.76
C THR A 258 3.00 -19.96 1.08
N HIS A 259 2.16 -19.49 0.15
CA HIS A 259 1.42 -18.23 0.26
C HIS A 259 2.32 -17.00 0.51
N SER A 260 3.62 -17.07 0.22
CA SER A 260 4.56 -15.95 0.42
C SER A 260 4.34 -14.83 -0.58
N ALA A 261 3.88 -15.14 -1.80
CA ALA A 261 3.46 -14.11 -2.75
C ALA A 261 2.18 -13.38 -2.29
N GLU A 262 1.30 -14.07 -1.55
CA GLU A 262 0.09 -13.50 -0.95
C GLU A 262 0.46 -12.66 0.28
N ALA A 263 1.17 -13.25 1.23
CA ALA A 263 1.67 -12.67 2.48
C ALA A 263 0.60 -11.89 3.27
N VAL A 264 -0.66 -12.35 3.26
CA VAL A 264 -1.77 -11.72 3.98
C VAL A 264 -2.02 -12.45 5.29
N ASN A 265 -1.53 -11.88 6.38
CA ASN A 265 -1.72 -12.38 7.75
C ASN A 265 -3.20 -12.61 8.13
N ARG A 266 -4.13 -11.78 7.63
CA ARG A 266 -5.58 -11.87 7.90
C ARG A 266 -6.23 -13.15 7.38
N LEU A 267 -5.61 -13.86 6.44
CA LEU A 267 -6.13 -15.12 5.92
C LEU A 267 -5.75 -16.32 6.79
N GLN A 268 -4.92 -16.11 7.80
CA GLN A 268 -4.56 -17.13 8.79
C GLN A 268 -4.09 -18.44 8.15
N ARG A 269 -3.30 -18.34 7.06
CA ARG A 269 -2.70 -19.50 6.38
C ARG A 269 -1.81 -20.30 7.32
N TYR A 270 -1.14 -19.60 8.23
CA TYR A 270 -0.35 -20.16 9.30
C TYR A 270 -0.62 -19.42 10.62
N THR A 271 -0.30 -20.09 11.72
CA THR A 271 -0.47 -19.59 13.08
C THR A 271 0.83 -19.69 13.85
N TYR A 272 1.02 -18.80 14.82
CA TYR A 272 2.11 -18.91 15.79
C TYR A 272 1.83 -20.10 16.72
N ALA A 273 2.79 -21.01 16.89
CA ALA A 273 2.56 -22.28 17.59
C ALA A 273 2.21 -22.08 19.07
N ASP A 274 3.09 -21.41 19.84
CA ASP A 274 2.92 -21.18 21.27
C ASP A 274 2.96 -19.67 21.59
N PRO A 275 1.86 -18.92 21.35
CA PRO A 275 1.86 -17.48 21.54
C PRO A 275 2.04 -17.11 23.03
N PRO A 276 2.93 -16.16 23.37
CA PRO A 276 3.13 -15.74 24.76
C PRO A 276 1.87 -15.16 25.38
N SER A 277 1.59 -15.50 26.64
CA SER A 277 0.43 -14.96 27.35
C SER A 277 0.56 -13.46 27.67
N SER A 278 1.79 -12.99 27.92
CA SER A 278 2.09 -11.58 28.21
C SER A 278 1.76 -10.69 27.00
N PRO A 279 0.86 -9.70 27.14
CA PRO A 279 0.58 -8.72 26.09
C PRO A 279 1.81 -7.89 25.71
N ALA A 280 2.72 -7.64 26.65
CA ALA A 280 3.95 -6.88 26.39
C ALA A 280 4.89 -7.67 25.46
N ILE A 281 5.10 -8.96 25.74
CA ILE A 281 5.89 -9.85 24.87
C ILE A 281 5.24 -9.98 23.50
N ARG A 282 3.91 -10.14 23.42
CA ARG A 282 3.20 -10.18 22.14
C ARG A 282 3.38 -8.90 21.33
N GLY A 283 3.35 -7.74 21.98
CA GLY A 283 3.65 -6.46 21.34
C GLY A 283 5.05 -6.40 20.74
N LEU A 284 6.07 -6.86 21.47
CA LEU A 284 7.46 -6.92 21.00
C LEU A 284 7.64 -7.89 19.83
N LEU A 285 6.92 -9.01 19.85
CA LEU A 285 6.94 -10.00 18.76
C LEU A 285 6.06 -9.59 17.56
N GLY A 286 5.33 -8.48 17.62
CA GLY A 286 4.40 -8.07 16.56
C GLY A 286 3.24 -9.07 16.37
N LEU A 287 2.70 -9.60 17.47
CA LEU A 287 1.62 -10.57 17.48
C LEU A 287 0.29 -9.95 17.93
N ASP A 288 -0.72 -10.06 17.07
CA ASP A 288 -2.15 -9.86 17.34
C ASP A 288 -2.87 -11.23 17.22
N ASP A 289 -3.60 -11.63 18.27
CA ASP A 289 -4.30 -12.93 18.34
C ASP A 289 -5.37 -13.11 17.25
N SER A 290 -5.83 -12.02 16.63
CA SER A 290 -6.82 -12.06 15.54
C SER A 290 -6.19 -12.32 14.17
N LEU A 291 -4.86 -12.33 14.05
CA LEU A 291 -4.13 -12.43 12.80
C LEU A 291 -3.27 -13.70 12.74
N GLY A 292 -3.07 -14.21 11.54
CA GLY A 292 -2.11 -15.29 11.29
C GLY A 292 -0.68 -14.78 11.18
N VAL A 293 0.25 -15.69 10.97
CA VAL A 293 1.66 -15.38 10.69
C VAL A 293 2.00 -15.73 9.25
N SER A 294 3.05 -15.10 8.74
CA SER A 294 3.65 -15.49 7.46
C SER A 294 4.60 -16.66 7.67
N ILE A 295 5.03 -17.28 6.57
CA ILE A 295 6.10 -18.29 6.57
C ILE A 295 7.44 -17.64 6.24
N ASP A 296 8.47 -18.01 7.00
CA ASP A 296 9.85 -17.65 6.68
C ASP A 296 10.39 -18.59 5.60
N VAL A 297 10.34 -18.14 4.35
CA VAL A 297 10.84 -18.91 3.20
C VAL A 297 12.34 -18.87 3.06
N GLU A 298 12.99 -17.85 3.61
CA GLU A 298 14.45 -17.73 3.54
C GLU A 298 15.13 -18.55 4.62
N ASN A 299 14.43 -18.72 5.76
CA ASN A 299 14.91 -19.38 6.96
C ASN A 299 16.36 -18.98 7.24
N PHE A 300 16.63 -17.66 7.19
CA PHE A 300 17.97 -17.16 7.42
C PHE A 300 18.37 -17.51 8.84
N SER A 301 17.56 -17.20 9.85
CA SER A 301 17.91 -17.48 11.24
C SER A 301 18.16 -18.95 11.58
N GLU A 302 17.67 -19.91 10.80
CA GLU A 302 17.73 -21.34 11.10
C GLU A 302 17.16 -21.66 12.51
N GLY A 303 16.14 -20.91 12.92
CA GLY A 303 15.51 -21.03 14.24
C GLY A 303 16.24 -20.32 15.39
N GLN A 304 17.32 -19.58 15.11
CA GLN A 304 18.12 -18.85 16.13
C GLN A 304 17.63 -17.41 16.37
N ASP A 305 16.47 -17.05 15.82
CA ASP A 305 15.81 -15.77 16.09
C ASP A 305 14.86 -15.87 17.28
N ILE A 306 14.28 -14.73 17.66
CA ILE A 306 13.38 -14.61 18.81
C ILE A 306 12.03 -15.34 18.63
N TRP A 307 11.74 -15.89 17.45
CA TRP A 307 10.52 -16.67 17.20
C TRP A 307 10.77 -18.17 17.29
N GLU A 308 12.03 -18.62 17.18
CA GLU A 308 12.44 -20.02 17.30
C GLU A 308 11.62 -20.91 16.33
N ASP A 309 11.07 -22.02 16.84
CA ASP A 309 10.23 -22.98 16.12
C ASP A 309 8.74 -22.59 16.10
N ASN A 310 8.37 -21.42 16.64
CA ASN A 310 6.97 -21.02 16.73
C ASN A 310 6.37 -20.54 15.41
N ILE A 311 7.19 -20.33 14.40
CA ILE A 311 6.76 -19.88 13.08
C ILE A 311 7.09 -20.95 12.04
N PRO A 312 6.27 -21.09 10.98
CA PRO A 312 6.60 -22.02 9.91
C PRO A 312 7.82 -21.51 9.14
N ARG A 313 8.67 -22.46 8.74
CA ARG A 313 9.89 -22.20 7.97
C ARG A 313 9.96 -23.15 6.79
N LEU A 314 10.40 -22.65 5.65
CA LEU A 314 10.60 -23.49 4.48
C LEU A 314 11.90 -24.29 4.60
N ASP A 315 11.82 -25.60 4.38
CA ASP A 315 12.96 -26.51 4.33
C ASP A 315 12.87 -27.40 3.06
N PRO A 316 13.88 -27.41 2.17
CA PRO A 316 15.07 -26.53 2.20
C PRO A 316 14.70 -25.05 2.01
N PRO A 317 15.54 -24.11 2.47
CA PRO A 317 15.26 -22.67 2.35
C PRO A 317 15.38 -22.15 0.92
N LEU A 318 14.67 -21.06 0.62
CA LEU A 318 14.50 -20.52 -0.74
C LEU A 318 15.80 -19.90 -1.30
N ARG A 319 16.35 -18.87 -0.63
CA ARG A 319 17.68 -18.27 -0.85
C ARG A 319 18.05 -18.13 -2.33
N ILE A 320 17.18 -17.48 -3.11
CA ILE A 320 17.25 -17.48 -4.57
C ILE A 320 18.46 -16.70 -5.05
N SER A 321 19.39 -17.38 -5.72
CA SER A 321 20.48 -16.70 -6.41
C SER A 321 20.93 -17.46 -7.66
N THR A 322 21.31 -16.71 -8.69
CA THR A 322 21.63 -17.22 -10.02
C THR A 322 22.72 -16.39 -10.68
N THR A 323 23.49 -17.01 -11.57
CA THR A 323 24.41 -16.33 -12.49
C THR A 323 23.83 -16.25 -13.90
N GLU A 324 22.61 -16.73 -14.09
CA GLU A 324 21.92 -16.83 -15.38
C GLU A 324 20.51 -16.25 -15.28
N ASP A 325 20.02 -15.65 -16.36
CA ASP A 325 18.64 -15.21 -16.50
C ASP A 325 17.69 -16.39 -16.76
N MET A 326 16.39 -16.10 -16.90
CA MET A 326 15.37 -17.12 -17.18
C MET A 326 15.51 -17.82 -18.53
N TRP A 327 16.34 -17.30 -19.43
CA TRP A 327 16.63 -17.86 -20.74
C TRP A 327 17.94 -18.65 -20.76
N GLY A 328 18.63 -18.73 -19.61
CA GLY A 328 19.94 -19.37 -19.47
C GLY A 328 21.10 -18.52 -19.99
N ASN A 329 20.90 -17.21 -20.22
CA ASN A 329 22.00 -16.31 -20.56
C ASN A 329 22.75 -15.90 -19.29
N PRO A 330 24.10 -15.81 -19.31
CA PRO A 330 24.84 -15.28 -18.18
C PRO A 330 24.44 -13.85 -17.83
N LEU A 331 24.23 -13.56 -16.55
CA LEU A 331 23.92 -12.22 -16.01
C LEU A 331 25.13 -11.29 -15.92
N GLY A 332 26.29 -11.71 -16.43
CA GLY A 332 27.57 -11.02 -16.30
C GLY A 332 28.55 -11.83 -15.46
N THR A 333 29.40 -11.14 -14.68
CA THR A 333 30.41 -11.76 -13.80
C THR A 333 29.95 -11.93 -12.35
N GLY A 334 28.84 -11.32 -11.96
CA GLY A 334 28.27 -11.44 -10.61
C GLY A 334 27.11 -12.42 -10.54
N ARG A 335 26.50 -12.48 -9.36
CA ARG A 335 25.37 -13.34 -9.01
C ARG A 335 24.21 -12.45 -8.61
N SER A 336 23.07 -12.59 -9.27
CA SER A 336 21.85 -11.88 -8.90
C SER A 336 20.95 -12.74 -8.02
N GLY A 337 20.04 -12.12 -7.29
CA GLY A 337 19.19 -12.83 -6.33
C GLY A 337 17.86 -12.13 -6.04
N ALA A 338 16.99 -12.88 -5.38
CA ALA A 338 15.79 -12.35 -4.75
C ALA A 338 15.67 -12.93 -3.33
N SER A 339 15.46 -12.08 -2.34
CA SER A 339 15.19 -12.48 -0.97
C SER A 339 13.91 -11.91 -0.40
N PHE A 340 13.27 -12.73 0.42
CA PHE A 340 12.02 -12.41 1.11
C PHE A 340 12.21 -12.39 2.63
N PRO A 341 13.04 -11.47 3.18
CA PRO A 341 13.41 -11.50 4.59
C PRO A 341 12.19 -11.45 5.51
N TYR A 342 12.26 -12.25 6.56
CA TYR A 342 11.26 -12.35 7.60
C TYR A 342 11.65 -11.44 8.76
N ALA A 343 10.91 -10.34 8.94
CA ALA A 343 11.25 -9.31 9.93
C ALA A 343 10.41 -9.40 11.20
N ILE A 344 9.10 -9.63 11.08
CA ILE A 344 8.18 -9.96 12.17
C ILE A 344 7.09 -10.91 11.64
N PRO A 345 6.43 -11.70 12.51
CA PRO A 345 5.54 -12.75 12.05
C PRO A 345 4.32 -12.29 11.26
N GLN A 346 3.77 -11.14 11.63
CA GLN A 346 2.57 -10.60 10.99
C GLN A 346 2.89 -9.64 9.85
N GLY A 347 4.17 -9.48 9.50
CA GLY A 347 4.64 -8.65 8.40
C GLY A 347 4.96 -7.21 8.79
N GLN A 348 6.00 -6.64 8.16
CA GLN A 348 6.46 -5.28 8.40
C GLN A 348 6.91 -4.61 7.09
N HIS A 349 6.74 -3.29 7.04
CA HIS A 349 7.33 -2.48 5.99
C HIS A 349 8.83 -2.29 6.23
N GLY A 350 9.65 -2.88 5.35
CA GLY A 350 11.09 -2.98 5.55
C GLY A 350 11.45 -3.95 6.68
N PHE A 351 12.74 -4.29 6.75
CA PHE A 351 13.29 -5.13 7.81
C PHE A 351 13.76 -4.25 8.97
N ALA A 352 13.92 -4.86 10.15
CA ALA A 352 14.35 -4.17 11.35
C ALA A 352 15.72 -3.49 11.15
N LEU A 353 15.96 -2.36 11.82
CA LEU A 353 17.28 -1.72 11.78
C LEU A 353 18.32 -2.62 12.49
N PRO A 354 19.62 -2.52 12.13
CA PRO A 354 20.65 -3.30 12.79
C PRO A 354 20.61 -3.17 14.32
N GLY A 355 20.41 -4.29 15.01
CA GLY A 355 20.37 -4.38 16.48
C GLY A 355 18.96 -4.29 17.08
N GLN A 356 17.95 -3.88 16.32
CA GLN A 356 16.60 -3.71 16.83
C GLN A 356 15.96 -5.04 17.29
N MET A 357 16.23 -6.14 16.60
CA MET A 357 15.73 -7.46 17.00
C MET A 357 16.46 -7.97 18.24
N THR A 358 17.75 -7.66 18.36
CA THR A 358 18.54 -7.91 19.57
C THR A 358 17.96 -7.16 20.77
N ASP A 359 17.57 -5.89 20.59
CA ASP A 359 16.94 -5.09 21.64
C ASP A 359 15.59 -5.70 22.05
N TRP A 360 14.78 -6.18 21.10
CA TRP A 360 13.55 -6.92 21.42
C TRP A 360 13.84 -8.19 22.23
N ALA A 361 14.87 -8.95 21.88
CA ALA A 361 15.26 -10.16 22.62
C ALA A 361 15.62 -9.84 24.08
N ILE A 362 16.37 -8.74 24.30
CA ILE A 362 16.72 -8.24 25.64
C ILE A 362 15.46 -7.83 26.40
N ASP A 363 14.53 -7.10 25.78
CA ASP A 363 13.31 -6.65 26.43
C ASP A 363 12.36 -7.82 26.75
N ILE A 364 12.26 -8.82 25.87
CA ILE A 364 11.54 -10.08 26.14
C ILE A 364 12.17 -10.81 27.33
N CYS A 365 13.51 -10.88 27.39
CA CYS A 365 14.22 -11.46 28.54
C CYS A 365 13.89 -10.73 29.84
N ARG A 366 13.93 -9.39 29.83
CA ARG A 366 13.63 -8.54 30.99
C ARG A 366 12.18 -8.69 31.45
N GLU A 367 11.24 -8.80 30.52
CA GLU A 367 9.83 -9.04 30.85
C GLU A 367 9.62 -10.44 31.45
N THR A 368 10.39 -11.43 30.99
CA THR A 368 10.29 -12.82 31.46
C THR A 368 10.93 -13.04 32.83
N TYR A 369 12.06 -12.37 33.09
CA TYR A 369 12.92 -12.67 34.25
C TYR A 369 13.15 -11.49 35.21
N GLY A 370 12.72 -10.28 34.83
CA GLY A 370 12.93 -9.04 35.57
C GLY A 370 14.03 -8.17 34.97
N SER A 371 13.87 -6.86 35.03
CA SER A 371 14.72 -5.88 34.33
C SER A 371 16.20 -5.86 34.78
N ASN A 372 16.51 -6.43 35.95
CA ASN A 372 17.86 -6.46 36.53
C ASN A 372 18.47 -7.87 36.55
N ASP A 373 17.86 -8.84 35.86
CA ASP A 373 18.44 -10.18 35.77
C ASP A 373 19.70 -10.16 34.89
N PRO A 374 20.89 -10.57 35.39
CA PRO A 374 22.14 -10.51 34.63
C PRO A 374 22.11 -11.29 33.31
N LYS A 375 21.21 -12.27 33.14
CA LYS A 375 21.07 -12.98 31.87
C LYS A 375 20.48 -12.12 30.75
N CYS A 376 19.87 -10.98 31.10
CA CYS A 376 19.32 -10.01 30.17
C CYS A 376 20.27 -8.84 29.92
N ASP A 377 21.51 -8.92 30.40
CA ASP A 377 22.55 -7.94 30.07
C ASP A 377 22.88 -8.00 28.58
N ALA A 378 23.17 -6.85 27.97
CA ALA A 378 23.41 -6.74 26.54
C ALA A 378 24.51 -7.69 26.03
N ASP A 379 25.56 -7.92 26.83
CA ASP A 379 26.67 -8.83 26.48
C ASP A 379 26.23 -10.30 26.34
N ALA A 380 25.07 -10.67 26.86
CA ALA A 380 24.48 -12.00 26.70
C ALA A 380 23.78 -12.18 25.34
N TRP A 381 23.40 -11.09 24.66
CA TRP A 381 22.54 -11.10 23.47
C TRP A 381 23.22 -10.48 22.24
N VAL A 382 23.93 -9.36 22.42
CA VAL A 382 24.57 -8.60 21.33
C VAL A 382 25.59 -9.46 20.61
N GLY A 383 25.32 -9.71 19.33
CA GLY A 383 26.15 -10.55 18.49
C GLY A 383 26.13 -12.03 18.88
N LYS A 384 25.07 -12.50 19.55
CA LYS A 384 24.82 -13.93 19.84
C LYS A 384 23.43 -14.40 19.41
N THR A 385 22.51 -13.46 19.22
CA THR A 385 21.15 -13.70 18.72
C THR A 385 21.06 -13.24 17.27
N TYR A 386 20.32 -13.98 16.45
CA TYR A 386 20.06 -13.56 15.08
C TYR A 386 19.36 -12.19 15.06
N ASP A 387 19.85 -11.30 14.21
CA ASP A 387 19.26 -10.00 13.96
C ASP A 387 19.15 -9.77 12.45
N VAL A 388 17.92 -9.73 11.94
CA VAL A 388 17.67 -9.54 10.51
C VAL A 388 18.25 -8.23 9.98
N GLY A 389 18.30 -7.18 10.80
CA GLY A 389 18.85 -5.89 10.41
C GLY A 389 20.35 -5.96 10.18
N TRP A 390 21.08 -6.58 11.11
CA TRP A 390 22.51 -6.86 10.92
C TRP A 390 22.75 -7.78 9.73
N PHE A 391 21.99 -8.87 9.61
CA PHE A 391 22.14 -9.82 8.51
C PHE A 391 21.97 -9.14 7.14
N MET A 392 20.92 -8.34 6.97
CA MET A 392 20.63 -7.64 5.71
C MET A 392 21.67 -6.55 5.42
N PHE A 393 22.14 -5.82 6.44
CA PHE A 393 23.18 -4.81 6.26
C PHE A 393 24.48 -5.41 5.73
N HIS A 394 24.93 -6.53 6.31
CA HIS A 394 26.12 -7.24 5.83
C HIS A 394 25.92 -7.88 4.46
N THR A 395 24.74 -8.46 4.21
CA THR A 395 24.36 -8.99 2.89
C THR A 395 24.51 -7.92 1.81
N PHE A 396 23.99 -6.71 2.04
CA PHE A 396 24.11 -5.60 1.11
C PHE A 396 25.55 -5.11 0.95
N GLY A 397 26.27 -4.91 2.06
CA GLY A 397 27.67 -4.49 2.01
C GLY A 397 28.54 -5.46 1.21
N ARG A 398 28.33 -6.77 1.41
CA ARG A 398 29.04 -7.84 0.70
C ARG A 398 28.68 -7.87 -0.78
N PHE A 399 27.39 -7.81 -1.10
CA PHE A 399 26.90 -7.80 -2.47
C PHE A 399 27.44 -6.60 -3.27
N LEU A 400 27.42 -5.39 -2.67
CA LEU A 400 27.95 -4.18 -3.30
C LEU A 400 29.48 -4.21 -3.46
N LYS A 401 30.20 -4.88 -2.56
CA LYS A 401 31.66 -5.02 -2.61
C LYS A 401 32.11 -6.06 -3.63
N ASN A 402 31.45 -7.22 -3.64
CA ASN A 402 31.78 -8.34 -4.52
C ASN A 402 30.49 -9.09 -4.92
N PRO A 403 29.84 -8.67 -6.02
CA PRO A 403 28.58 -9.27 -6.45
C PRO A 403 28.74 -10.71 -6.94
N SER A 404 29.96 -11.21 -7.17
CA SER A 404 30.22 -12.60 -7.54
C SER A 404 30.09 -13.58 -6.36
N GLU A 405 29.98 -13.09 -5.13
CA GLU A 405 29.77 -13.92 -3.95
C GLU A 405 28.27 -14.17 -3.71
N VAL A 406 27.92 -15.34 -3.16
CA VAL A 406 26.53 -15.64 -2.79
C VAL A 406 26.07 -14.59 -1.78
N PRO A 407 25.00 -13.83 -2.05
CA PRO A 407 24.58 -12.73 -1.17
C PRO A 407 24.17 -13.25 0.22
N TYR A 408 23.70 -14.49 0.30
CA TYR A 408 23.19 -15.11 1.53
C TYR A 408 24.26 -15.97 2.20
N ALA A 409 25.20 -15.32 2.89
CA ALA A 409 26.22 -16.04 3.64
C ALA A 409 25.61 -16.68 4.90
N ILE A 410 25.76 -18.01 5.00
CA ILE A 410 25.37 -18.80 6.18
C ILE A 410 26.26 -18.37 7.35
N GLY A 411 25.67 -18.04 8.50
CA GLY A 411 26.43 -17.73 9.72
C GLY A 411 26.66 -16.23 10.00
N CYS A 412 26.09 -15.30 9.22
CA CYS A 412 26.15 -13.86 9.51
C CYS A 412 25.15 -13.43 10.62
N TRP A 413 24.99 -14.23 11.68
CA TRP A 413 24.03 -13.96 12.76
C TRP A 413 24.64 -13.10 13.88
N GLU A 414 25.96 -13.12 14.00
CA GLU A 414 26.70 -12.42 15.05
C GLU A 414 27.38 -11.16 14.50
N LYS A 415 27.76 -10.22 15.37
CA LYS A 415 28.38 -8.95 14.96
C LYS A 415 29.70 -9.14 14.20
N ASN A 416 30.43 -10.24 14.45
CA ASN A 416 31.78 -10.49 13.93
C ASN A 416 31.86 -11.29 12.61
N PRO A 417 31.12 -12.41 12.42
CA PRO A 417 31.04 -13.05 11.13
C PRO A 417 30.37 -12.08 10.15
N CYS A 418 31.08 -11.81 9.05
CA CYS A 418 30.69 -10.89 7.97
C CYS A 418 31.13 -9.41 8.15
N ASN A 419 32.00 -9.11 9.13
CA ASN A 419 32.70 -7.82 9.27
C ASN A 419 33.95 -7.67 8.38
N ASP A 420 34.22 -8.58 7.46
CA ASP A 420 35.32 -8.47 6.48
C ASP A 420 35.01 -7.51 5.32
N ILE A 421 34.03 -6.61 5.51
CA ILE A 421 33.76 -5.49 4.63
C ILE A 421 35.01 -4.60 4.63
N GLY A 422 35.59 -4.37 3.44
CA GLY A 422 36.80 -3.56 3.32
C GLY A 422 36.52 -2.10 3.64
N GLU A 423 37.56 -1.26 3.67
CA GLU A 423 37.37 0.19 3.77
C GLU A 423 36.43 0.68 2.66
N VAL A 424 35.53 1.60 3.01
CA VAL A 424 34.65 2.27 2.04
C VAL A 424 35.55 2.89 0.96
N PRO A 425 35.30 2.60 -0.34
CA PRO A 425 36.07 3.23 -1.40
C PRO A 425 36.06 4.75 -1.22
N PRO A 426 37.16 5.46 -1.51
CA PRO A 426 37.15 6.91 -1.46
C PRO A 426 36.03 7.43 -2.38
N PRO A 427 35.36 8.53 -2.00
CA PRO A 427 34.39 9.19 -2.87
C PRO A 427 35.00 9.41 -4.25
N ARG A 428 34.26 9.11 -5.32
CA ARG A 428 34.67 9.50 -6.66
C ARG A 428 34.48 11.01 -6.78
N GLU A 429 35.49 11.71 -7.30
CA GLU A 429 35.30 13.11 -7.63
C GLU A 429 34.24 13.20 -8.74
N PRO A 430 33.32 14.19 -8.70
CA PRO A 430 32.30 14.35 -9.73
C PRO A 430 32.86 14.43 -11.14
N ASP A 431 34.07 14.97 -11.29
CA ASP A 431 34.78 15.10 -12.56
C ASP A 431 35.31 13.75 -13.12
N ASP A 432 35.33 12.70 -12.29
CA ASP A 432 35.74 11.33 -12.65
C ASP A 432 34.53 10.44 -13.00
N LEU A 433 33.29 10.96 -12.93
CA LEU A 433 32.10 10.24 -13.37
C LEU A 433 31.94 10.37 -14.90
N PRO A 434 31.63 9.27 -15.62
CA PRO A 434 31.56 9.24 -17.08
C PRO A 434 30.42 10.06 -17.68
#